data_AF-A0A401APC8-F1
#
_entry.id   AF-A0A401APC8-F1
#
_cell.length_a   1.000
_cell.length_b   1.000
_cell.length_c   1.000
_cell.angle_alpha   90.00
_cell.angle_beta   90.00
_cell.angle_gamma   90.00
#
_symmetry.space_group_name_H-M   'P 1'
#
loop_
_entity.id
_entity.type
_entity.pdbx_description
1 polymer ?
#
loop_
_entity_poly.entity_id
_entity_poly.type
_entity_poly.pdbx_seq_one_letter_code
_entity_poly.pdbx_strand_id
1 'polypeptide(L)' 'MTPREIALLTTAKLEHEGHQLTPADQREIERSVNADIARRDRFREMMRAPAYQWKKPAPRR' A
#
# COMPACT_ATOMS: atom_id res chain seq x y z
N MET A 1 12.70 1.11 -3.44
CA MET A 1 12.31 0.19 -2.37
C MET A 1 11.37 -0.85 -2.95
N THR A 2 11.68 -2.13 -2.76
CA THR A 2 10.92 -3.27 -3.29
C THR A 2 9.75 -3.62 -2.36
N PRO A 3 8.70 -4.32 -2.85
CA PRO A 3 7.62 -4.83 -1.99
C PRO A 3 8.15 -5.64 -0.80
N ARG A 4 9.21 -6.44 -1.03
CA ARG A 4 9.84 -7.26 0.00
C ARG A 4 10.51 -6.43 1.09
N GLU A 5 11.21 -5.37 0.73
CA GLU A 5 11.83 -4.45 1.71
C GLU A 5 10.77 -3.74 2.56
N ILE A 6 9.64 -3.35 1.96
CA ILE A 6 8.52 -2.73 2.69
C ILE A 6 7.91 -3.72 3.68
N ALA A 7 7.70 -4.98 3.26
CA ALA A 7 7.19 -6.02 4.14
C ALA A 7 8.15 -6.26 5.33
N LEU A 8 9.45 -6.39 5.06
CA LEU A 8 10.47 -6.57 6.11
C LEU A 8 10.50 -5.42 7.11
N LEU A 9 10.42 -4.17 6.65
CA LEU A 9 10.37 -3.01 7.54
C LEU A 9 9.09 -2.96 8.36
N THR A 10 7.97 -3.38 7.77
CA THR A 10 6.68 -3.47 8.48
C THR A 10 6.75 -4.52 9.58
N THR A 11 7.28 -5.70 9.29
CA THR A 11 7.52 -6.77 10.27
C THR A 11 8.44 -6.29 11.39
N ALA A 12 9.60 -5.72 11.04
CA ALA A 12 10.57 -5.25 12.03
C ALA A 12 9.99 -4.16 12.95
N LYS A 13 9.16 -3.26 12.39
CA LYS A 13 8.46 -2.25 13.18
C LYS A 13 7.48 -2.89 14.18
N LEU A 14 6.65 -3.82 13.72
CA LEU A 14 5.66 -4.49 14.57
C LEU A 14 6.33 -5.29 15.69
N GLU A 15 7.42 -6.00 15.38
CA GLU A 15 8.21 -6.72 16.39
C GLU A 15 8.82 -5.75 17.42
N HIS A 16 9.32 -4.59 16.97
CA HIS A 16 9.82 -3.53 17.86
C HIS A 16 8.74 -2.95 18.76
N GLU A 17 7.50 -2.84 18.27
CA GLU A 17 6.33 -2.42 19.06
C GLU A 17 5.83 -3.50 20.03
N GLY A 18 6.49 -4.66 20.06
CA GLY A 18 6.19 -5.77 20.99
C GLY A 18 5.17 -6.77 20.45
N HIS A 19 4.81 -6.69 19.16
CA HIS A 19 3.94 -7.68 18.54
C HIS A 19 4.71 -8.98 18.26
N GLN A 20 4.13 -10.11 18.65
CA GLN A 20 4.60 -11.43 18.20
C GLN A 20 3.89 -11.79 16.89
N LEU A 21 4.63 -11.70 15.79
CA LEU A 21 4.09 -12.03 14.47
C LEU A 21 4.20 -13.52 14.21
N THR A 22 3.06 -14.13 13.88
CA THR A 22 3.04 -15.50 13.40
C THR A 22 3.45 -15.55 11.92
N PRO A 23 3.80 -16.73 11.38
CA PRO A 23 4.03 -16.90 9.95
C PRO A 23 2.82 -16.52 9.08
N ALA A 24 1.60 -16.59 9.62
CA ALA A 24 0.40 -16.15 8.93
C ALA A 24 0.34 -14.62 8.82
N ASP A 25 0.70 -13.91 9.88
CA ASP A 25 0.74 -12.44 9.89
C ASP A 25 1.78 -11.92 8.89
N GLN A 26 2.96 -12.56 8.82
CA GLN A 26 3.98 -12.21 7.84
C GLN A 26 3.46 -12.34 6.39
N ARG A 27 2.73 -13.42 6.09
CA ARG A 27 2.11 -13.61 4.76
C ARG A 27 1.04 -12.55 4.47
N GLU A 28 0.25 -12.17 5.46
CA GLU A 28 -0.78 -11.14 5.29
C GLU A 28 -0.17 -9.75 5.09
N ILE A 29 0.93 -9.45 5.76
CA ILE A 29 1.73 -8.23 5.53
C ILE A 29 2.23 -8.22 4.08
N GLU A 30 2.85 -9.30 3.61
CA GLU A 30 3.34 -9.41 2.23
C GLU A 30 2.19 -9.25 1.22
N ARG A 31 1.05 -9.89 1.45
CA ARG A 31 -0.14 -9.76 0.60
C ARG A 31 -0.67 -8.33 0.55
N SER A 32 -0.76 -7.68 1.72
CA SER A 32 -1.25 -6.32 1.85
C SER A 32 -0.34 -5.32 1.15
N VAL A 33 0.98 -5.47 1.31
CA VAL A 33 1.97 -4.62 0.63
C VAL A 33 1.86 -4.78 -0.89
N ASN A 34 1.78 -6.01 -1.40
CA ASN A 34 1.62 -6.24 -2.84
C ASN A 34 0.30 -5.65 -3.37
N ALA A 35 -0.80 -5.80 -2.63
CA ALA A 35 -2.09 -5.24 -3.01
C ALA A 35 -2.08 -3.70 -3.02
N ASP A 36 -1.38 -3.06 -2.07
CA ASP A 36 -1.22 -1.60 -2.03
C ASP A 36 -0.39 -1.09 -3.20
N ILE A 37 0.72 -1.75 -3.53
CA ILE A 37 1.56 -1.38 -4.68
C ILE A 37 0.76 -1.51 -5.98
N ALA A 38 0.06 -2.63 -6.19
CA ALA A 38 -0.79 -2.81 -7.37
C ALA A 38 -1.95 -1.79 -7.44
N ARG A 39 -2.48 -1.37 -6.29
CA ARG A 39 -3.48 -0.28 -6.23
C ARG A 39 -2.87 1.06 -6.62
N ARG A 40 -1.68 1.38 -6.10
CA ARG A 40 -0.97 2.62 -6.41
C ARG A 40 -0.59 2.71 -7.89
N ASP A 41 -0.14 1.62 -8.49
CA ASP A 41 0.21 1.60 -9.91
C ASP A 41 -1.03 1.77 -10.79
N ARG A 42 -2.12 1.06 -10.51
CA ARG A 42 -3.41 1.30 -11.19
C ARG A 42 -3.88 2.75 -11.07
N PHE A 43 -3.73 3.34 -9.88
CA PHE A 43 -4.06 4.75 -9.68
C PHE A 43 -3.15 5.67 -10.52
N ARG A 44 -1.83 5.42 -10.54
CA ARG A 44 -0.89 6.17 -11.39
C ARG A 44 -1.21 6.05 -12.87
N GLU A 45 -1.53 4.85 -13.34
CA GLU A 45 -1.96 4.61 -14.72
C GLU A 45 -3.24 5.38 -15.05
N MET A 46 -4.24 5.31 -14.15
CA MET A 46 -5.47 6.09 -14.28
C MET A 46 -5.17 7.59 -14.39
N MET A 47 -4.31 8.14 -13.53
CA MET A 47 -3.94 9.57 -13.57
C MET A 47 -3.21 9.98 -14.85
N ARG A 48 -2.53 9.04 -15.52
CA ARG A 48 -1.80 9.27 -16.78
C ARG A 48 -2.68 9.04 -18.02
N ALA A 49 -3.88 8.49 -17.86
CA ALA A 49 -4.75 8.18 -18.98
C ALA A 49 -5.22 9.48 -19.68
N PRO A 50 -5.27 9.54 -21.03
CA PRO A 50 -5.73 10.72 -21.75
C PRO A 50 -7.17 11.14 -21.41
N ALA A 51 -7.99 10.17 -21.00
CA ALA A 51 -9.37 10.40 -20.59
C ALA A 51 -9.50 10.90 -19.14
N TYR A 52 -8.43 10.89 -18.35
CA TYR A 52 -8.47 11.35 -16.97
C TYR A 52 -8.56 12.87 -16.91
N GLN A 53 -9.64 13.37 -16.33
CA GLN A 53 -9.84 14.78 -16.06
C GLN A 53 -10.05 14.96 -14.55
N TRP A 54 -9.12 15.61 -13.87
CA TRP A 54 -9.33 16.00 -12.48
C TRP A 54 -10.45 17.03 -12.41
N LYS A 55 -11.50 16.72 -11.63
CA LYS A 55 -12.61 17.64 -11.36
C LYS A 55 -12.53 18.07 -9.90
N LYS A 56 -12.37 19.38 -9.68
CA LYS A 56 -12.36 19.95 -8.33
C LYS A 56 -13.73 19.68 -7.67
N PRO A 57 -13.77 19.07 -6.48
CA PRO A 57 -15.04 18.85 -5.78
C PRO A 57 -15.67 20.19 -5.42
N ALA A 58 -17.00 20.28 -5.52
CA ALA A 58 -17.73 21.45 -5.07
C ALA A 58 -17.54 21.66 -3.56
N PRO A 59 -17.42 22.91 -3.08
CA PRO A 59 -17.33 23.17 -1.64
C PRO A 59 -18.55 22.59 -0.92
N ARG A 60 -18.30 21.79 0.11
CA ARG A 60 -19.37 21.29 0.99
C ARG A 60 -19.80 22.45 1.87
N ARG A 61 -21.08 22.82 1.80
CA ARG A 61 -21.70 23.82 2.68
C ARG A 61 -21.91 23.27 4.07
#